data_AF-A0A2V8VEB6-F1
#
_entry.id   AF-A0A2V8VEB6-F1
#
_cell.length_a   1.000
_cell.length_b   1.000
_cell.length_c   1.000
_cell.angle_alpha   90.00
_cell.angle_beta   90.00
_cell.angle_gamma   90.00
#
_symmetry.space_group_name_H-M   'P 1'
#
loop_
_entity.id
_entity.type
_entity.pdbx_description
1 polymer ?
#
loop_
_entity_poly.entity_id
_entity_poly.type
_entity_poly.pdbx_seq_one_letter_code
_entity_poly.pdbx_strand_id
1 'polypeptide(L)'
;MKNEEAAEVLSIDGREVRVTHPDKLYFSRQTKVSKLDLVRYYLSVAPGALAGIKDRPIVLKRFVNGADAEAFYQKRAPEERPPWLRTVTLSFPSGRAAEELVVDDAAGLAWIVNLGCIELHPHPVRSADLEHPDELRVDLDPGPGVDWADVRTVALEVRVFLEEMDLRGWPKTSGSRGMHVNVRIEPRWTFGEVRRAAVALSRAVERRVPALASSKWWKEERHGVFLDYNQNAKDRTTCSAYSVRPLPDARVSTPLHWQEVHDCEPSDFTILMVPKRFAEIGDPHAGMNAVPGSLEKLLELATKDEAEGLGDAPWPPHFRKMEGEAPRVAPSRAKSAAKKAGAKSPRTKMPLLVIANSPNKDAALAGLERWKSKYTEAASLLAVDDVLVDSMRGRSSTWTRIRVNLRHVPEALRPPQETPDPDDDPTREWRATWASKNKTPASEKAPRASKNVPSASNDDT
;
A
#
# COMPACT_ATOMS: atom_id res chain seq x y z
N MET A 1 -33.14 13.90 25.89
CA MET A 1 -33.48 13.58 24.48
C MET A 1 -32.19 13.16 23.80
N LYS A 2 -32.08 11.92 23.31
CA LYS A 2 -30.99 11.55 22.40
C LYS A 2 -31.13 12.48 21.20
N ASN A 3 -30.10 13.25 20.86
CA ASN A 3 -30.07 14.00 19.59
C ASN A 3 -30.43 13.00 18.49
N GLU A 4 -31.58 13.18 17.84
CA GLU A 4 -31.85 12.45 16.61
C GLU A 4 -30.82 12.95 15.60
N GLU A 5 -29.80 12.14 15.35
CA GLU A 5 -28.80 12.43 14.34
C GLU A 5 -29.51 12.58 12.99
N ALA A 6 -29.30 13.73 12.34
CA ALA A 6 -29.82 13.99 11.01
C ALA A 6 -29.46 12.83 10.06
N ALA A 7 -30.48 12.29 9.41
CA ALA A 7 -30.33 11.18 8.49
C ALA A 7 -31.34 11.29 7.34
N GLU A 8 -30.92 10.89 6.15
CA GLU A 8 -31.75 10.77 4.96
C GLU A 8 -31.88 9.29 4.59
N VAL A 9 -33.10 8.84 4.28
CA VAL A 9 -33.34 7.47 3.82
C VAL A 9 -33.54 7.51 2.31
N LEU A 10 -32.68 6.81 1.58
CA LEU A 10 -32.75 6.66 0.14
C LEU A 10 -33.39 5.32 -0.20
N SER A 11 -34.37 5.31 -1.10
CA SER A 11 -34.92 4.08 -1.70
C SER A 11 -34.18 3.80 -3.01
N ILE A 12 -33.40 2.72 -3.06
CA ILE A 12 -32.53 2.34 -4.18
C ILE A 12 -32.85 0.89 -4.55
N ASP A 13 -33.40 0.66 -5.74
CA ASP A 13 -33.78 -0.68 -6.25
C ASP A 13 -34.61 -1.51 -5.24
N GLY A 14 -35.54 -0.85 -4.54
CA GLY A 14 -36.41 -1.50 -3.54
C GLY A 14 -35.75 -1.74 -2.17
N ARG A 15 -34.54 -1.24 -1.94
CA ARG A 15 -33.84 -1.27 -0.64
C ARG A 15 -33.78 0.12 -0.02
N GLU A 16 -34.00 0.21 1.28
CA GLU A 16 -33.79 1.45 2.03
C GLU A 16 -32.35 1.54 2.53
N VAL A 17 -31.68 2.65 2.25
CA VAL A 17 -30.33 2.96 2.73
C VAL A 17 -30.38 4.26 3.54
N ARG A 18 -30.17 4.15 4.85
CA ARG A 18 -30.09 5.29 5.78
C ARG A 18 -28.69 5.94 5.72
N VAL A 19 -28.60 7.13 5.16
CA VAL A 19 -27.40 7.98 5.14
C VAL A 19 -27.39 8.86 6.38
N THR A 20 -26.40 8.70 7.26
CA THR A 20 -26.30 9.48 8.50
C THR A 20 -25.35 10.66 8.33
N HIS A 21 -25.61 11.77 9.01
CA HIS A 21 -24.83 13.01 8.86
C HIS A 21 -24.72 13.45 7.38
N PRO A 22 -25.85 13.56 6.65
CA PRO A 22 -25.85 13.82 5.22
C PRO A 22 -25.08 15.09 4.84
N ASP A 23 -25.23 16.15 5.65
CA ASP A 23 -24.62 17.46 5.42
C ASP A 23 -23.15 17.55 5.83
N LYS A 24 -22.56 16.48 6.40
CA LYS A 24 -21.15 16.49 6.80
C LYS A 24 -20.27 16.69 5.57
N LEU A 25 -19.51 17.78 5.54
CA LEU A 25 -18.54 18.04 4.49
C LEU A 25 -17.43 16.99 4.52
N TYR A 26 -17.37 16.17 3.47
CA TYR A 26 -16.27 15.25 3.24
C TYR A 26 -15.13 15.94 2.49
N PHE A 27 -15.44 16.91 1.63
CA PHE A 27 -14.46 17.77 0.97
C PHE A 27 -14.70 19.21 1.38
N SER A 28 -13.98 19.65 2.41
CA SER A 28 -14.22 20.97 3.01
C SER A 28 -13.45 22.11 2.34
N ARG A 29 -12.43 21.82 1.52
CA ARG A 29 -11.49 22.84 1.03
C ARG A 29 -11.99 23.54 -0.25
N GLN A 30 -12.02 22.84 -1.38
CA GLN A 30 -12.39 23.45 -2.67
C GLN A 30 -13.84 23.14 -3.06
N THR A 31 -14.20 21.86 -3.22
CA THR A 31 -15.49 21.46 -3.81
C THR A 31 -16.70 21.57 -2.88
N LYS A 32 -16.50 21.66 -1.57
CA LYS A 32 -17.57 21.73 -0.55
C LYS A 32 -18.60 20.59 -0.65
N VAL A 33 -18.14 19.40 -1.06
CA VAL A 33 -18.99 18.21 -1.24
C VAL A 33 -19.33 17.58 0.12
N SER A 34 -20.62 17.40 0.37
CA SER A 34 -21.15 16.69 1.54
C SER A 34 -21.08 15.17 1.38
N LYS A 35 -21.31 14.43 2.48
CA LYS A 35 -21.44 12.98 2.43
C LYS A 35 -22.57 12.56 1.48
N LEU A 36 -23.71 13.22 1.56
CA LEU A 36 -24.86 12.89 0.72
C LEU A 36 -24.59 13.17 -0.75
N ASP A 37 -23.88 14.26 -1.07
CA ASP A 37 -23.45 14.55 -2.45
C ASP A 37 -22.53 13.45 -2.99
N LEU A 38 -21.62 12.93 -2.17
CA LEU A 38 -20.76 11.82 -2.55
C LEU A 38 -21.57 10.53 -2.81
N VAL A 39 -22.58 10.24 -1.99
CA VAL A 39 -23.49 9.11 -2.22
C VAL A 39 -24.23 9.30 -3.56
N ARG A 40 -24.79 10.49 -3.80
CA ARG A 40 -25.52 10.81 -5.04
C ARG A 40 -24.62 10.75 -6.27
N TYR A 41 -23.36 11.19 -6.17
CA TYR A 41 -22.37 11.02 -7.22
C TYR A 41 -22.21 9.54 -7.59
N TYR A 42 -21.95 8.67 -6.61
CA TYR A 42 -21.76 7.24 -6.88
C TYR A 42 -23.01 6.58 -7.45
N LEU A 43 -24.21 7.00 -7.03
CA LEU A 43 -25.46 6.55 -7.62
C LEU A 43 -25.60 6.98 -9.09
N SER A 44 -25.18 8.21 -9.43
CA SER A 44 -25.25 8.71 -10.81
C SER A 44 -24.34 7.96 -11.80
N VAL A 45 -23.26 7.35 -11.31
CA VAL A 45 -22.31 6.55 -12.10
C VAL A 45 -22.34 5.07 -11.71
N ALA A 46 -23.39 4.63 -11.01
CA ALA A 46 -23.45 3.30 -10.40
C ALA A 46 -23.20 2.15 -11.40
N PRO A 47 -23.73 2.15 -12.64
CA PRO A 47 -23.45 1.07 -13.58
C PRO A 47 -21.95 0.90 -13.86
N GLY A 48 -21.21 1.99 -14.06
CA GLY A 48 -19.76 1.96 -14.29
C GLY A 48 -18.96 1.69 -13.02
N ALA A 49 -19.31 2.30 -11.89
CA ALA A 49 -18.64 2.07 -10.61
C ALA A 49 -18.78 0.60 -10.17
N LEU A 50 -19.97 0.02 -10.32
CA LEU A 50 -20.23 -1.40 -10.04
C LEU A 50 -19.53 -2.32 -11.02
N ALA A 51 -19.40 -1.96 -12.30
CA ALA A 51 -18.64 -2.79 -13.26
C ALA A 51 -17.21 -3.08 -12.78
N GLY A 52 -16.59 -2.16 -12.03
CA GLY A 52 -15.26 -2.34 -11.44
C GLY A 52 -15.21 -3.08 -10.09
N ILE A 53 -16.31 -3.20 -9.34
CA ILE A 53 -16.30 -3.77 -7.97
C ILE A 53 -17.26 -4.94 -7.73
N LYS A 54 -18.23 -5.15 -8.63
CA LYS A 54 -19.29 -6.15 -8.47
C LYS A 54 -18.72 -7.56 -8.39
N ASP A 55 -19.27 -8.36 -7.48
CA ASP A 55 -18.84 -9.74 -7.25
C ASP A 55 -17.37 -9.86 -6.78
N ARG A 56 -16.78 -8.78 -6.25
CA ARG A 56 -15.41 -8.77 -5.71
C ARG A 56 -15.42 -8.54 -4.19
N PRO A 57 -14.59 -9.26 -3.42
CA PRO A 57 -14.29 -8.84 -2.06
C PRO A 57 -13.65 -7.45 -2.09
N ILE A 58 -14.06 -6.57 -1.17
CA ILE A 58 -13.62 -5.17 -1.14
C ILE A 58 -13.05 -4.77 0.23
N VAL A 59 -11.91 -4.09 0.20
CA VAL A 59 -11.34 -3.46 1.40
C VAL A 59 -11.99 -2.10 1.62
N LEU A 60 -12.56 -1.88 2.80
CA LEU A 60 -13.17 -0.59 3.15
C LEU A 60 -12.09 0.38 3.63
N LYS A 61 -11.69 1.34 2.78
CA LYS A 61 -10.83 2.46 3.18
C LYS A 61 -11.71 3.66 3.54
N ARG A 62 -11.85 3.91 4.84
CA ARG A 62 -12.89 4.80 5.38
C ARG A 62 -12.30 6.12 5.86
N PHE A 63 -12.82 7.21 5.31
CA PHE A 63 -12.51 8.61 5.62
C PHE A 63 -13.64 9.21 6.46
N VAL A 64 -13.85 8.66 7.66
CA VAL A 64 -15.02 9.00 8.49
C VAL A 64 -15.06 10.50 8.84
N ASN A 65 -13.89 11.14 8.89
CA ASN A 65 -13.73 12.58 9.18
C ASN A 65 -13.45 13.44 7.94
N GLY A 66 -13.74 12.93 6.74
CA GLY A 66 -13.54 13.63 5.47
C GLY A 66 -12.17 13.36 4.83
N ALA A 67 -12.01 13.84 3.60
CA ALA A 67 -10.88 13.57 2.71
C ALA A 67 -9.52 14.08 3.24
N ASP A 68 -9.52 15.16 4.04
CA ASP A 68 -8.30 15.76 4.60
C ASP A 68 -7.79 15.02 5.85
N ALA A 69 -8.59 14.10 6.42
CA ALA A 69 -8.24 13.34 7.61
C ALA A 69 -7.63 11.98 7.27
N GLU A 70 -6.94 11.36 8.24
CA GLU A 70 -6.43 10.01 8.08
C GLU A 70 -7.56 9.00 7.83
N ALA A 71 -7.38 8.16 6.81
CA ALA A 71 -8.24 7.02 6.58
C ALA A 71 -7.85 5.84 7.47
N PHE A 72 -8.81 4.98 7.78
CA PHE A 72 -8.52 3.65 8.30
C PHE A 72 -8.95 2.57 7.32
N TYR A 73 -8.22 1.45 7.31
CA TYR A 73 -8.49 0.30 6.47
C TYR A 73 -9.22 -0.76 7.28
N GLN A 74 -10.35 -1.22 6.77
CA GLN A 74 -11.17 -2.25 7.36
C GLN A 74 -11.41 -3.36 6.32
N LYS A 75 -10.73 -4.49 6.52
CA LYS A 75 -10.89 -5.69 5.68
C LYS A 75 -12.10 -6.52 6.12
N ARG A 76 -12.22 -6.75 7.43
CA ARG A 76 -13.34 -7.51 7.99
C ARG A 76 -14.63 -6.70 7.85
N ALA A 77 -15.65 -7.32 7.27
CA ALA A 77 -16.98 -6.77 7.15
C ALA A 77 -17.50 -6.27 8.53
N PRO A 78 -18.20 -5.13 8.59
CA PRO A 78 -18.88 -4.71 9.81
C PRO A 78 -19.82 -5.81 10.33
N GLU A 79 -19.87 -5.98 11.66
CA GLU A 79 -20.80 -6.89 12.32
C GLU A 79 -22.24 -6.41 12.11
N GLU A 80 -22.47 -5.11 12.36
CA GLU A 80 -23.73 -4.44 12.04
C GLU A 80 -23.75 -4.05 10.55
N ARG A 81 -24.37 -4.90 9.74
CA ARG A 81 -24.57 -4.66 8.30
C ARG A 81 -25.96 -5.13 7.85
N PRO A 82 -26.53 -4.54 6.79
CA PRO A 82 -27.75 -5.03 6.20
C PRO A 82 -27.63 -6.53 5.80
N PRO A 83 -28.65 -7.37 6.06
CA PRO A 83 -28.57 -8.81 5.85
C PRO A 83 -28.45 -9.21 4.37
N TRP A 84 -28.76 -8.30 3.45
CA TRP A 84 -28.66 -8.51 2.01
C TRP A 84 -27.26 -8.25 1.44
N LEU A 85 -26.32 -7.71 2.23
CA LEU A 85 -24.92 -7.61 1.83
C LEU A 85 -24.23 -8.96 2.04
N ARG A 86 -23.71 -9.53 0.95
CA ARG A 86 -22.91 -10.74 1.01
C ARG A 86 -21.50 -10.46 1.48
N THR A 87 -20.88 -11.52 1.94
CA THR A 87 -19.49 -11.58 2.33
C THR A 87 -18.83 -12.83 1.76
N VAL A 88 -17.51 -12.81 1.68
CA VAL A 88 -16.69 -13.97 1.34
C VAL A 88 -15.45 -14.01 2.22
N THR A 89 -14.96 -15.20 2.57
CA THR A 89 -13.76 -15.36 3.39
C THR A 89 -12.52 -15.39 2.51
N LEU A 90 -11.70 -14.34 2.59
CA LEU A 90 -10.43 -14.23 1.86
C LEU A 90 -9.24 -14.61 2.76
N SER A 91 -8.35 -15.46 2.24
CA SER A 91 -7.10 -15.84 2.90
C SER A 91 -5.93 -14.98 2.42
N PHE A 92 -5.17 -14.41 3.37
CA PHE A 92 -4.05 -13.52 3.10
C PHE A 92 -2.71 -14.27 3.04
N PRO A 93 -1.67 -13.69 2.40
CA PRO A 93 -0.31 -14.24 2.39
C PRO A 93 0.28 -14.49 3.78
N SER A 94 -0.23 -13.79 4.81
CA SER A 94 0.16 -13.99 6.21
C SER A 94 -0.36 -15.29 6.85
N GLY A 95 -1.23 -16.05 6.17
CA GLY A 95 -1.94 -17.22 6.70
C GLY A 95 -3.21 -16.88 7.49
N ARG A 96 -3.51 -15.60 7.68
CA ARG A 96 -4.77 -15.13 8.29
C ARG A 96 -5.88 -15.09 7.24
N ALA A 97 -7.14 -15.14 7.68
CA ALA A 97 -8.31 -14.89 6.84
C ALA A 97 -9.21 -13.79 7.41
N ALA A 98 -9.98 -13.12 6.55
CA ALA A 98 -11.06 -12.22 6.94
C ALA A 98 -12.29 -12.45 6.08
N GLU A 99 -13.46 -12.33 6.72
CA GLU A 99 -14.73 -12.19 6.02
C GLU A 99 -14.80 -10.76 5.47
N GLU A 100 -14.69 -10.57 4.16
CA GLU A 100 -14.77 -9.26 3.49
C GLU A 100 -16.13 -9.10 2.81
N LEU A 101 -16.58 -7.85 2.63
CA LEU A 101 -17.83 -7.56 1.93
C LEU A 101 -17.72 -7.80 0.42
N VAL A 102 -18.84 -8.16 -0.18
CA VAL A 102 -19.06 -8.17 -1.63
C VAL A 102 -20.21 -7.21 -1.95
N VAL A 103 -19.96 -6.26 -2.85
CA VAL A 103 -20.92 -5.20 -3.21
C VAL A 103 -21.44 -5.43 -4.62
N ASP A 104 -22.72 -5.79 -4.74
CA ASP A 104 -23.28 -6.24 -6.03
C ASP A 104 -24.26 -5.28 -6.70
N ASP A 105 -24.78 -4.32 -5.95
CA ASP A 105 -25.85 -3.42 -6.37
C ASP A 105 -25.63 -1.99 -5.88
N ALA A 106 -26.43 -1.05 -6.41
CA ALA A 106 -26.30 0.37 -6.15
C ALA A 106 -26.58 0.72 -4.68
N ALA A 107 -27.46 -0.03 -4.00
CA ALA A 107 -27.73 0.12 -2.59
C ALA A 107 -26.51 -0.24 -1.74
N GLY A 108 -25.82 -1.34 -2.05
CA GLY A 108 -24.58 -1.73 -1.39
C GLY A 108 -23.47 -0.72 -1.59
N LEU A 109 -23.36 -0.16 -2.81
CA LEU A 109 -22.44 0.93 -3.12
C LEU A 109 -22.74 2.18 -2.26
N ALA A 110 -23.99 2.65 -2.26
CA ALA A 110 -24.40 3.79 -1.43
C ALA A 110 -24.12 3.54 0.07
N TRP A 111 -24.35 2.32 0.54
CA TRP A 111 -24.10 1.95 1.94
C TRP A 111 -22.61 2.03 2.32
N ILE A 112 -21.69 1.47 1.51
CA ILE A 112 -20.25 1.57 1.83
C ILE A 112 -19.74 3.01 1.73
N VAL A 113 -20.30 3.83 0.83
CA VAL A 113 -19.96 5.26 0.72
C VAL A 113 -20.42 6.01 1.96
N ASN A 114 -21.63 5.73 2.46
CA ASN A 114 -22.14 6.29 3.72
C ASN A 114 -21.25 5.95 4.93
N LEU A 115 -20.62 4.76 4.93
CA LEU A 115 -19.62 4.38 5.93
C LEU A 115 -18.30 5.17 5.85
N GLY A 116 -18.12 5.99 4.82
CA GLY A 116 -16.94 6.82 4.59
C GLY A 116 -15.99 6.29 3.52
N CYS A 117 -16.39 5.31 2.71
CA CYS A 117 -15.56 4.85 1.60
C CYS A 117 -15.58 5.86 0.46
N ILE A 118 -14.65 6.82 0.49
CA ILE A 118 -14.44 7.78 -0.60
C ILE A 118 -13.84 7.08 -1.82
N GLU A 119 -12.91 6.15 -1.61
CA GLU A 119 -12.28 5.33 -2.65
C GLU A 119 -12.83 3.90 -2.61
N LEU A 120 -12.94 3.23 -3.75
CA LEU A 120 -13.31 1.82 -3.86
C LEU A 120 -12.07 0.95 -4.13
N HIS A 121 -11.89 -0.13 -3.37
CA HIS A 121 -10.66 -0.94 -3.35
C HIS A 121 -10.94 -2.45 -3.47
N PRO A 122 -11.42 -2.93 -4.64
CA PRO A 122 -11.70 -4.35 -4.85
C PRO A 122 -10.41 -5.18 -5.02
N HIS A 123 -10.45 -6.43 -4.56
CA HIS A 123 -9.46 -7.43 -4.95
C HIS A 123 -9.65 -7.81 -6.44
N PRO A 124 -8.60 -8.23 -7.16
CA PRO A 124 -8.69 -8.58 -8.59
C PRO A 124 -9.31 -9.97 -8.84
N VAL A 125 -10.07 -10.50 -7.88
CA VAL A 125 -10.70 -11.83 -7.91
C VAL A 125 -12.21 -11.71 -7.73
N ARG A 126 -12.93 -12.78 -8.06
CA ARG A 126 -14.39 -12.87 -7.89
C ARG A 126 -14.76 -13.76 -6.72
N SER A 127 -15.96 -13.59 -6.18
CA SER A 127 -16.38 -14.33 -4.97
C SER A 127 -16.36 -15.86 -5.14
N ALA A 128 -16.54 -16.36 -6.36
CA ALA A 128 -16.52 -17.78 -6.69
C ALA A 128 -15.10 -18.38 -6.78
N ASP A 129 -14.08 -17.57 -7.07
CA ASP A 129 -12.69 -18.00 -7.16
C ASP A 129 -11.76 -16.90 -6.66
N LEU A 130 -11.24 -17.10 -5.45
CA LEU A 130 -10.39 -16.13 -4.74
C LEU A 130 -8.90 -16.34 -4.95
N GLU A 131 -8.49 -17.34 -5.75
CA GLU A 131 -7.09 -17.68 -5.98
C GLU A 131 -6.61 -17.31 -7.38
N HIS A 132 -7.52 -17.17 -8.34
CA HIS A 132 -7.21 -16.82 -9.73
C HIS A 132 -7.77 -15.44 -10.10
N PRO A 133 -6.91 -14.40 -10.19
CA PRO A 133 -7.34 -13.09 -10.64
C PRO A 133 -7.94 -13.13 -12.04
N ASP A 134 -8.99 -12.34 -12.26
CA ASP A 134 -9.55 -12.10 -13.59
C ASP A 134 -9.05 -10.77 -14.20
N GLU A 135 -8.15 -10.06 -13.51
CA GLU A 135 -7.53 -8.80 -13.97
C GLU A 135 -6.02 -8.79 -13.81
N LEU A 136 -5.31 -8.47 -14.91
CA LEU A 136 -3.96 -7.92 -14.85
C LEU A 136 -4.07 -6.39 -14.72
N ARG A 137 -3.35 -5.81 -13.77
CA ARG A 137 -3.36 -4.37 -13.47
C ARG A 137 -2.00 -3.76 -13.77
N VAL A 138 -1.96 -2.80 -14.69
CA VAL A 138 -0.76 -1.99 -14.98
C VAL A 138 -0.94 -0.63 -14.30
N ASP A 139 -0.11 -0.35 -13.30
CA ASP A 139 -0.14 0.90 -12.53
C ASP A 139 1.08 1.76 -12.89
N LEU A 140 0.81 2.94 -13.45
CA LEU A 140 1.83 3.90 -13.91
C LEU A 140 1.99 5.00 -12.87
N ASP A 141 2.99 4.88 -12.00
CA ASP A 141 3.25 5.81 -10.89
C ASP A 141 4.43 6.74 -11.22
N PRO A 142 4.19 8.03 -11.53
CA PRO A 142 5.27 8.96 -11.83
C PRO A 142 6.15 9.25 -10.59
N GLY A 143 7.46 9.21 -10.81
CA GLY A 143 8.45 9.68 -9.86
C GLY A 143 8.33 11.19 -9.58
N PRO A 144 9.07 11.71 -8.59
CA PRO A 144 9.13 13.15 -8.34
C PRO A 144 9.62 13.91 -9.58
N GLY A 145 8.89 14.96 -9.97
CA GLY A 145 9.27 15.83 -11.09
C GLY A 145 8.95 15.30 -12.49
N VAL A 146 8.24 14.17 -12.60
CA VAL A 146 7.79 13.62 -13.89
C VAL A 146 6.51 14.30 -14.32
N ASP A 147 6.48 14.78 -15.56
CA ASP A 147 5.34 15.50 -16.11
C ASP A 147 4.21 14.55 -16.54
N TRP A 148 2.98 15.05 -16.55
CA TRP A 148 1.82 14.28 -16.96
C TRP A 148 1.91 13.78 -18.42
N ALA A 149 2.55 14.56 -19.30
CA ALA A 149 2.80 14.17 -20.69
C ALA A 149 3.63 12.88 -20.80
N ASP A 150 4.59 12.66 -19.89
CA ASP A 150 5.38 11.43 -19.85
C ASP A 150 4.51 10.23 -19.43
N VAL A 151 3.60 10.43 -18.47
CA VAL A 151 2.63 9.40 -18.05
C VAL A 151 1.74 8.99 -19.23
N ARG A 152 1.22 9.94 -20.00
CA ARG A 152 0.43 9.67 -21.22
C ARG A 152 1.24 8.90 -22.25
N THR A 153 2.49 9.32 -22.48
CA THR A 153 3.40 8.65 -23.44
C THR A 153 3.65 7.20 -23.05
N VAL A 154 3.97 6.94 -21.77
CA VAL A 154 4.18 5.58 -21.27
C VAL A 154 2.89 4.75 -21.34
N ALA A 155 1.72 5.34 -21.05
CA ALA A 155 0.44 4.65 -21.19
C ALA A 155 0.12 4.23 -22.63
N LEU A 156 0.45 5.08 -23.61
CA LEU A 156 0.30 4.76 -25.03
C LEU A 156 1.27 3.65 -25.47
N GLU A 157 2.50 3.62 -24.94
CA GLU A 157 3.41 2.48 -25.18
C GLU A 157 2.88 1.18 -24.56
N VAL A 158 2.31 1.24 -23.35
CA VAL A 158 1.65 0.09 -22.73
C VAL A 158 0.53 -0.44 -23.62
N ARG A 159 -0.26 0.43 -24.26
CA ARG A 159 -1.30 0.02 -25.21
C ARG A 159 -0.72 -0.79 -26.36
N VAL A 160 0.29 -0.24 -27.04
CA VAL A 160 0.92 -0.88 -28.21
C VAL A 160 1.49 -2.25 -27.82
N PHE A 161 2.19 -2.32 -26.69
CA PHE A 161 2.75 -3.57 -26.21
C PHE A 161 1.67 -4.60 -25.84
N LEU A 162 0.56 -4.19 -25.22
CA LEU A 162 -0.55 -5.09 -24.94
C LEU A 162 -1.18 -5.64 -26.24
N GLU A 163 -1.35 -4.80 -27.27
CA GLU A 163 -1.89 -5.22 -28.58
C GLU A 163 -1.01 -6.30 -29.24
N GLU A 164 0.32 -6.20 -29.16
CA GLU A 164 1.24 -7.24 -29.64
C GLU A 164 1.12 -8.57 -28.87
N MET A 165 0.74 -8.49 -27.60
CA MET A 165 0.52 -9.64 -26.72
C MET A 165 -0.90 -10.23 -26.85
N ASP A 166 -1.68 -9.78 -27.84
CA ASP A 166 -3.11 -10.11 -28.02
C ASP A 166 -3.98 -9.78 -26.79
N LEU A 167 -3.57 -8.78 -26.01
CA LEU A 167 -4.27 -8.33 -24.81
C LEU A 167 -4.90 -6.96 -25.03
N ARG A 168 -6.11 -6.79 -24.50
CA ARG A 168 -6.82 -5.51 -24.56
C ARG A 168 -6.71 -4.76 -23.23
N GLY A 169 -6.02 -3.62 -23.27
CA GLY A 169 -5.96 -2.68 -22.16
C GLY A 169 -7.16 -1.72 -22.11
N TRP A 170 -7.54 -1.32 -20.90
CA TRP A 170 -8.64 -0.40 -20.60
C TRP A 170 -8.13 0.72 -19.69
N PRO A 171 -7.83 1.92 -20.24
CA PRO A 171 -7.12 2.97 -19.53
C PRO A 171 -8.07 3.78 -18.65
N LYS A 172 -7.58 4.23 -17.50
CA LYS A 172 -8.25 5.21 -16.65
C LYS A 172 -7.22 6.09 -15.97
N THR A 173 -7.54 7.38 -15.78
CA THR A 173 -6.75 8.19 -14.86
C THR A 173 -6.79 7.54 -13.47
N SER A 174 -5.71 7.63 -12.70
CA SER A 174 -5.75 7.16 -11.30
C SER A 174 -6.61 8.07 -10.42
N GLY A 175 -6.89 9.31 -10.87
CA GLY A 175 -7.40 10.39 -10.04
C GLY A 175 -6.37 10.91 -9.02
N SER A 176 -5.09 10.57 -9.17
CA SER A 176 -4.01 11.16 -8.38
C SER A 176 -2.95 11.71 -9.32
N ARG A 177 -1.77 11.09 -9.38
CA ARG A 177 -0.67 11.53 -10.25
C ARG A 177 -0.47 10.64 -11.48
N GLY A 178 -0.91 9.38 -11.41
CA GLY A 178 -0.64 8.35 -12.40
C GLY A 178 -1.84 7.93 -13.24
N MET A 179 -1.67 6.84 -13.99
CA MET A 179 -2.70 6.21 -14.81
C MET A 179 -2.72 4.70 -14.55
N HIS A 180 -3.90 4.08 -14.61
CA HIS A 180 -4.01 2.63 -14.55
C HIS A 180 -4.51 2.10 -15.91
N VAL A 181 -4.02 0.95 -16.31
CA VAL A 181 -4.55 0.18 -17.44
C VAL A 181 -4.94 -1.21 -16.91
N ASN A 182 -6.24 -1.49 -16.93
CA ASN A 182 -6.76 -2.80 -16.56
C ASN A 182 -6.81 -3.70 -17.80
N VAL A 183 -6.53 -4.98 -17.63
CA VAL A 183 -6.63 -6.01 -18.68
C VAL A 183 -7.46 -7.15 -18.13
N ARG A 184 -8.60 -7.45 -18.76
CA ARG A 184 -9.42 -8.64 -18.42
C ARG A 184 -8.69 -9.88 -18.92
N ILE A 185 -8.50 -10.86 -18.03
CA ILE A 185 -7.83 -12.12 -18.31
C ILE A 185 -8.72 -13.31 -17.94
N GLU A 186 -8.45 -14.47 -18.50
CA GLU A 186 -9.08 -15.72 -18.06
C GLU A 186 -8.68 -16.02 -16.61
N PRO A 187 -9.62 -16.38 -15.71
CA PRO A 187 -9.34 -16.62 -14.30
C PRO A 187 -8.76 -18.03 -14.07
N ARG A 188 -7.60 -18.31 -14.65
CA ARG A 188 -6.89 -19.60 -14.49
C ARG A 188 -5.44 -19.49 -14.04
N TRP A 189 -4.92 -18.26 -13.93
CA TRP A 189 -3.58 -18.00 -13.42
C TRP A 189 -3.62 -17.56 -11.97
N THR A 190 -2.67 -18.03 -11.18
CA THR A 190 -2.49 -17.61 -9.80
C THR A 190 -1.99 -16.17 -9.70
N PHE A 191 -2.13 -15.51 -8.55
CA PHE A 191 -1.51 -14.20 -8.29
C PHE A 191 -0.01 -14.15 -8.60
N GLY A 192 0.72 -15.25 -8.40
CA GLY A 192 2.13 -15.34 -8.72
C GLY A 192 2.40 -15.22 -10.21
N GLU A 193 1.64 -15.95 -11.03
CA GLU A 193 1.75 -15.92 -12.49
C GLU A 193 1.29 -14.58 -13.07
N VAL A 194 0.19 -14.00 -12.58
CA VAL A 194 -0.29 -12.68 -13.01
C VAL A 194 0.77 -11.60 -12.69
N ARG A 195 1.37 -11.64 -11.51
CA ARG A 195 2.47 -10.73 -11.16
C ARG A 195 3.71 -10.97 -12.03
N ARG A 196 4.07 -12.22 -12.32
CA ARG A 196 5.19 -12.56 -13.19
C ARG A 196 4.99 -11.99 -14.61
N ALA A 197 3.78 -12.11 -15.16
CA ALA A 197 3.40 -11.45 -16.41
C ALA A 197 3.51 -9.92 -16.32
N ALA A 198 3.09 -9.30 -15.21
CA ALA A 198 3.22 -7.86 -14.98
C ALA A 198 4.69 -7.39 -14.92
N VAL A 199 5.59 -8.20 -14.35
CA VAL A 199 7.04 -7.90 -14.31
C VAL A 199 7.63 -7.91 -15.72
N ALA A 200 7.31 -8.94 -16.53
CA ALA A 200 7.76 -9.04 -17.91
C ALA A 200 7.25 -7.88 -18.77
N LEU A 201 5.96 -7.50 -18.61
CA LEU A 201 5.40 -6.32 -19.24
C LEU A 201 6.16 -5.06 -18.83
N SER A 202 6.42 -4.88 -17.54
CA SER A 202 7.11 -3.69 -17.02
C SER A 202 8.51 -3.53 -17.61
N ARG A 203 9.25 -4.64 -17.75
CA ARG A 203 10.59 -4.66 -18.37
C ARG A 203 10.53 -4.41 -19.86
N ALA A 204 9.55 -4.96 -20.57
CA ALA A 204 9.38 -4.72 -21.98
C ALA A 204 9.12 -3.24 -22.28
N VAL A 205 8.22 -2.60 -21.53
CA VAL A 205 7.94 -1.17 -21.66
C VAL A 205 9.18 -0.33 -21.30
N GLU A 206 9.89 -0.65 -20.21
CA GLU A 206 11.17 0.03 -19.88
C GLU A 206 12.20 -0.10 -21.01
N ARG A 207 12.31 -1.25 -21.69
CA ARG A 207 13.23 -1.41 -22.83
C ARG A 207 12.86 -0.53 -24.03
N ARG A 208 11.58 -0.25 -24.24
CA ARG A 208 11.08 0.54 -25.38
C ARG A 208 11.17 2.04 -25.16
N VAL A 209 10.87 2.49 -23.94
CA VAL A 209 10.92 3.91 -23.54
C VAL A 209 11.82 4.11 -22.32
N PRO A 210 13.12 3.76 -22.39
CA PRO A 210 14.01 3.69 -21.24
C PRO A 210 14.28 5.04 -20.58
N ALA A 211 14.05 6.16 -21.26
CA ALA A 211 14.17 7.50 -20.66
C ALA A 211 12.95 7.86 -19.78
N LEU A 212 11.78 7.26 -20.06
CA LEU A 212 10.50 7.66 -19.47
C LEU A 212 9.91 6.60 -18.53
N ALA A 213 10.27 5.34 -18.66
CA ALA A 213 9.72 4.24 -17.85
C ALA A 213 10.80 3.55 -17.02
N SER A 214 10.40 3.00 -15.87
CA SER A 214 11.25 2.21 -14.99
C SER A 214 10.52 0.99 -14.45
N SER A 215 11.20 -0.17 -14.48
CA SER A 215 10.76 -1.40 -13.79
C SER A 215 11.54 -1.65 -12.49
N LYS A 216 12.35 -0.67 -12.04
CA LYS A 216 13.24 -0.84 -10.89
C LYS A 216 12.46 -0.80 -9.58
N TRP A 217 12.59 -1.85 -8.77
CA TRP A 217 11.92 -1.94 -7.48
C TRP A 217 12.33 -0.82 -6.52
N TRP A 218 13.61 -0.48 -6.48
CA TRP A 218 14.15 0.44 -5.49
C TRP A 218 13.93 1.89 -5.90
N LYS A 219 13.30 2.69 -5.03
CA LYS A 219 13.07 4.11 -5.29
C LYS A 219 14.33 4.89 -5.67
N GLU A 220 15.50 4.49 -5.17
CA GLU A 220 16.80 5.11 -5.50
C GLU A 220 17.31 4.79 -6.92
N GLU A 221 16.75 3.77 -7.56
CA GLU A 221 17.09 3.35 -8.94
C GLU A 221 15.99 3.72 -9.94
N ARG A 222 14.85 4.24 -9.46
CA ARG A 222 13.73 4.63 -10.32
C ARG A 222 14.01 5.97 -10.97
N HIS A 223 13.55 6.08 -12.21
CA HIS A 223 13.44 7.31 -12.98
C HIS A 223 12.12 7.28 -13.75
N GLY A 224 11.65 8.44 -14.21
CA GLY A 224 10.41 8.52 -14.98
C GLY A 224 9.20 7.89 -14.27
N VAL A 225 8.37 7.24 -15.06
CA VAL A 225 7.15 6.53 -14.67
C VAL A 225 7.50 5.11 -14.23
N PHE A 226 7.24 4.79 -12.98
CA PHE A 226 7.40 3.44 -12.46
C PHE A 226 6.19 2.58 -12.79
N LEU A 227 6.42 1.41 -13.40
CA LEU A 227 5.37 0.41 -13.62
C LEU A 227 5.30 -0.49 -12.37
N ASP A 228 4.32 -0.25 -11.49
CA ASP A 228 4.19 -0.97 -10.21
C ASP A 228 3.56 -2.35 -10.39
N TYR A 229 4.36 -3.30 -10.89
CA TYR A 229 3.95 -4.70 -11.05
C TYR A 229 3.49 -5.37 -9.74
N ASN A 230 3.88 -4.85 -8.56
CA ASN A 230 3.47 -5.39 -7.26
C ASN A 230 2.01 -5.06 -6.89
N GLN A 231 1.29 -4.27 -7.69
CA GLN A 231 -0.16 -4.14 -7.57
C GLN A 231 -0.92 -5.44 -7.89
N ASN A 232 -0.26 -6.39 -8.58
CA ASN A 232 -0.81 -7.71 -8.90
C ASN A 232 -0.54 -8.77 -7.81
N ALA A 233 0.15 -8.41 -6.72
CA ALA A 233 0.37 -9.34 -5.62
C ALA A 233 -0.93 -9.54 -4.82
N LYS A 234 -1.14 -10.73 -4.26
CA LYS A 234 -2.31 -11.05 -3.41
C LYS A 234 -2.41 -10.07 -2.24
N ASP A 235 -3.61 -9.67 -1.85
CA ASP A 235 -3.84 -8.68 -0.78
C ASP A 235 -3.38 -7.24 -1.12
N ARG A 236 -3.21 -6.94 -2.42
CA ARG A 236 -3.07 -5.58 -2.94
C ARG A 236 -4.33 -5.21 -3.69
N THR A 237 -4.92 -4.10 -3.29
CA THR A 237 -6.07 -3.52 -3.95
C THR A 237 -5.66 -2.23 -4.64
N THR A 238 -6.33 -1.95 -5.76
CA THR A 238 -6.10 -0.77 -6.56
C THR A 238 -7.40 0.03 -6.59
N CYS A 239 -7.29 1.35 -6.62
CA CYS A 239 -8.46 2.23 -6.71
C CYS A 239 -9.26 1.91 -7.98
N SER A 240 -10.55 1.61 -7.81
CA SER A 240 -11.45 1.17 -8.89
C SER A 240 -11.88 2.33 -9.81
N ALA A 241 -12.44 1.99 -10.97
CA ALA A 241 -13.10 2.95 -11.86
C ALA A 241 -14.16 3.77 -11.12
N TYR A 242 -14.29 5.04 -11.51
CA TYR A 242 -15.22 6.04 -10.95
C TYR A 242 -15.00 6.37 -9.47
N SER A 243 -13.96 5.84 -8.84
CA SER A 243 -13.64 6.16 -7.45
C SER A 243 -13.22 7.63 -7.31
N VAL A 244 -13.85 8.35 -6.39
CA VAL A 244 -13.41 9.67 -5.96
C VAL A 244 -12.12 9.53 -5.16
N ARG A 245 -11.18 10.47 -5.34
CA ARG A 245 -9.90 10.51 -4.63
C ARG A 245 -9.96 11.58 -3.54
N PRO A 246 -9.33 11.36 -2.38
CA PRO A 246 -9.34 12.28 -1.24
C PRO A 246 -8.37 13.46 -1.48
N LEU A 247 -8.58 14.17 -2.58
CA LEU A 247 -7.84 15.36 -2.96
C LEU A 247 -8.78 16.58 -2.86
N PRO A 248 -8.24 17.81 -2.68
CA PRO A 248 -9.07 18.99 -2.48
C PRO A 248 -10.13 19.23 -3.57
N ASP A 249 -9.83 18.85 -4.80
CA ASP A 249 -10.69 18.98 -5.99
C ASP A 249 -11.65 17.80 -6.21
N ALA A 250 -11.63 16.80 -5.32
CA ALA A 250 -12.45 15.58 -5.42
C ALA A 250 -12.35 14.92 -6.82
N ARG A 251 -11.15 14.91 -7.39
CA ARG A 251 -10.92 14.27 -8.69
C ARG A 251 -11.18 12.77 -8.67
N VAL A 252 -11.48 12.19 -9.82
CA VAL A 252 -12.01 10.85 -9.99
C VAL A 252 -11.06 9.98 -10.79
N SER A 253 -10.89 8.71 -10.41
CA SER A 253 -10.26 7.71 -11.25
C SER A 253 -11.18 7.36 -12.42
N THR A 254 -10.99 7.99 -13.58
CA THR A 254 -12.01 8.03 -14.63
C THR A 254 -11.63 7.16 -15.82
N PRO A 255 -12.46 6.17 -16.20
CA PRO A 255 -12.32 5.43 -17.45
C PRO A 255 -12.27 6.32 -18.68
N LEU A 256 -11.40 5.98 -19.61
CA LEU A 256 -11.18 6.70 -20.85
C LEU A 256 -11.26 5.73 -22.04
N HIS A 257 -11.67 6.26 -23.20
CA HIS A 257 -11.30 5.67 -24.47
C HIS A 257 -9.82 5.93 -24.75
N TRP A 258 -9.15 5.01 -25.46
CA TRP A 258 -7.72 5.19 -25.77
C TRP A 258 -7.43 6.46 -26.57
N GLN A 259 -8.37 6.91 -27.41
CA GLN A 259 -8.27 8.14 -28.16
C GLN A 259 -8.22 9.38 -27.26
N GLU A 260 -8.70 9.31 -26.02
CA GLU A 260 -8.67 10.45 -25.08
C GLU A 260 -7.34 10.53 -24.32
N VAL A 261 -6.57 9.44 -24.28
CA VAL A 261 -5.38 9.34 -23.42
C VAL A 261 -4.30 10.35 -23.78
N HIS A 262 -4.15 10.74 -25.05
CA HIS A 262 -3.11 11.66 -25.49
C HIS A 262 -3.30 13.11 -25.00
N ASP A 263 -4.55 13.52 -24.77
CA ASP A 263 -4.92 14.91 -24.49
C ASP A 263 -5.62 15.10 -23.14
N CYS A 264 -5.93 14.02 -22.42
CA CYS A 264 -6.67 14.13 -21.17
C CYS A 264 -5.83 14.83 -20.09
N GLU A 265 -6.48 15.66 -19.26
CA GLU A 265 -5.89 16.20 -18.03
C GLU A 265 -6.63 15.65 -16.80
N PRO A 266 -5.94 15.22 -15.73
CA PRO A 266 -6.60 14.66 -14.55
C PRO A 266 -7.59 15.61 -13.88
N SER A 267 -7.36 16.92 -14.04
CA SER A 267 -8.24 17.98 -13.52
C SER A 267 -9.61 18.01 -14.20
N ASP A 268 -9.74 17.47 -15.41
CA ASP A 268 -11.00 17.45 -16.17
C ASP A 268 -12.02 16.47 -15.58
N PHE A 269 -11.55 15.59 -14.68
CA PHE A 269 -12.35 14.51 -14.13
C PHE A 269 -12.55 14.68 -12.63
N THR A 270 -13.57 15.44 -12.27
CA THR A 270 -13.99 15.63 -10.87
C THR A 270 -15.38 15.09 -10.62
N ILE A 271 -15.71 14.94 -9.34
CA ILE A 271 -17.05 14.59 -8.88
C ILE A 271 -18.17 15.46 -9.49
N LEU A 272 -17.85 16.71 -9.87
CA LEU A 272 -18.80 17.66 -10.47
C LEU A 272 -18.96 17.48 -11.99
N MET A 273 -17.95 16.93 -12.67
CA MET A 273 -17.90 16.85 -14.14
C MET A 273 -18.22 15.44 -14.66
N VAL A 274 -17.76 14.41 -13.96
CA VAL A 274 -17.90 13.01 -14.39
C VAL A 274 -19.36 12.55 -14.54
N PRO A 275 -20.34 12.95 -13.70
CA PRO A 275 -21.73 12.52 -13.89
C PRO A 275 -22.33 12.94 -15.24
N LYS A 276 -22.08 14.18 -15.67
CA LYS A 276 -22.55 14.69 -16.96
C LYS A 276 -21.91 13.89 -18.10
N ARG A 277 -20.59 13.71 -18.04
CA ARG A 277 -19.85 12.92 -19.02
C ARG A 277 -20.38 11.49 -19.12
N PHE A 278 -20.60 10.82 -17.99
CA PHE A 278 -21.12 9.45 -17.95
C PHE A 278 -22.51 9.36 -18.58
N ALA A 279 -23.38 10.34 -18.32
CA ALA A 279 -24.70 10.40 -18.95
C ALA A 279 -24.63 10.60 -20.48
N GLU A 280 -23.62 11.35 -20.96
CA GLU A 280 -23.45 11.65 -22.39
C GLU A 280 -22.85 10.48 -23.19
N ILE A 281 -21.84 9.80 -22.66
CA ILE A 281 -21.07 8.80 -23.41
C ILE A 281 -21.14 7.37 -22.85
N GLY A 282 -21.75 7.19 -21.68
CA GLY A 282 -21.76 5.90 -20.97
C GLY A 282 -20.40 5.56 -20.33
N ASP A 283 -20.16 4.26 -20.14
CA ASP A 283 -18.90 3.75 -19.60
C ASP A 283 -17.93 3.36 -20.73
N PRO A 284 -16.78 4.05 -20.89
CA PRO A 284 -15.74 3.64 -21.83
C PRO A 284 -15.24 2.21 -21.63
N HIS A 285 -15.44 1.63 -20.44
CA HIS A 285 -15.01 0.27 -20.08
C HIS A 285 -16.13 -0.78 -20.20
N ALA A 286 -17.31 -0.45 -20.71
CA ALA A 286 -18.46 -1.38 -20.79
C ALA A 286 -18.15 -2.72 -21.48
N GLY A 287 -17.24 -2.72 -22.45
CA GLY A 287 -16.83 -3.91 -23.20
C GLY A 287 -15.76 -4.78 -22.53
N MET A 288 -15.25 -4.41 -21.35
CA MET A 288 -14.09 -5.06 -20.71
C MET A 288 -14.27 -6.56 -20.49
N ASN A 289 -15.48 -7.00 -20.17
CA ASN A 289 -15.73 -8.40 -19.84
C ASN A 289 -16.02 -9.29 -21.07
N ALA A 290 -16.11 -8.71 -22.28
CA ALA A 290 -16.55 -9.44 -23.47
C ALA A 290 -15.52 -10.45 -23.99
N VAL A 291 -14.22 -10.12 -23.90
CA VAL A 291 -13.13 -10.96 -24.43
C VAL A 291 -11.97 -10.97 -23.43
N PRO A 292 -11.98 -11.91 -22.47
CA PRO A 292 -10.83 -12.15 -21.61
C PRO A 292 -9.61 -12.60 -22.43
N GLY A 293 -8.45 -12.01 -22.14
CA GLY A 293 -7.21 -12.36 -22.81
C GLY A 293 -6.41 -13.47 -22.12
N SER A 294 -5.51 -14.09 -22.87
CA SER A 294 -4.57 -15.09 -22.35
C SER A 294 -3.25 -14.46 -21.90
N LEU A 295 -2.72 -14.87 -20.74
CA LEU A 295 -1.40 -14.42 -20.26
C LEU A 295 -0.23 -15.23 -20.84
N GLU A 296 -0.49 -16.24 -21.68
CA GLU A 296 0.54 -17.17 -22.19
C GLU A 296 1.73 -16.43 -22.83
N LYS A 297 1.51 -15.49 -23.76
CA LYS A 297 2.60 -14.72 -24.40
C LYS A 297 3.44 -13.91 -23.39
N LEU A 298 2.80 -13.30 -22.39
CA LEU A 298 3.52 -12.58 -21.34
C LEU A 298 4.33 -13.52 -20.44
N LEU A 299 3.80 -14.71 -20.16
CA LEU A 299 4.47 -15.73 -19.37
C LEU A 299 5.63 -16.39 -20.14
N GLU A 300 5.52 -16.54 -21.46
CA GLU A 300 6.62 -16.93 -22.35
C GLU A 300 7.73 -15.88 -22.33
N LEU A 301 7.38 -14.59 -22.43
CA LEU A 301 8.33 -13.50 -22.29
C LEU A 301 9.01 -13.51 -20.92
N ALA A 302 8.26 -13.76 -19.84
CA ALA A 302 8.84 -13.88 -18.51
C ALA A 302 9.83 -15.06 -18.42
N THR A 303 9.53 -16.19 -19.07
CA THR A 303 10.45 -17.34 -19.14
C THR A 303 11.72 -16.99 -19.90
N LYS A 304 11.61 -16.21 -20.97
CA LYS A 304 12.78 -15.72 -21.72
C LYS A 304 13.63 -14.76 -20.88
N ASP A 305 13.00 -13.80 -20.22
CA ASP A 305 13.68 -12.87 -19.29
C ASP A 305 14.46 -13.67 -18.21
N GLU A 306 13.86 -14.71 -17.63
CA GLU A 306 14.52 -15.58 -16.64
C GLU A 306 15.71 -16.34 -17.22
N ALA A 307 15.58 -16.90 -18.43
CA ALA A 307 16.67 -17.58 -19.13
C ALA A 307 17.83 -16.62 -19.47
N GLU A 308 17.55 -15.33 -19.66
CA GLU A 308 18.54 -14.26 -19.87
C GLU A 308 19.11 -13.71 -18.54
N GLY A 309 18.76 -14.30 -17.40
CA GLY A 309 19.26 -13.93 -16.08
C GLY A 309 18.47 -12.84 -15.37
N LEU A 310 17.34 -12.40 -15.92
CA LEU A 310 16.40 -11.47 -15.29
C LEU A 310 15.36 -12.26 -14.48
N GLY A 311 15.79 -12.82 -13.34
CA GLY A 311 14.91 -13.56 -12.41
C GLY A 311 13.76 -12.73 -11.80
N ASP A 312 13.03 -13.29 -10.84
CA ASP A 312 11.87 -12.61 -10.25
C ASP A 312 12.25 -11.29 -9.55
N ALA A 313 11.41 -10.28 -9.72
CA ALA A 313 11.60 -8.98 -9.08
C ALA A 313 11.26 -9.05 -7.58
N PRO A 314 11.81 -8.16 -6.73
CA PRO A 314 11.54 -8.22 -5.30
C PRO A 314 10.05 -8.08 -4.95
N TRP A 315 9.58 -8.96 -4.07
CA TRP A 315 8.25 -8.88 -3.49
C TRP A 315 8.22 -7.92 -2.29
N PRO A 316 7.04 -7.43 -1.89
CA PRO A 316 6.90 -6.68 -0.65
C PRO A 316 7.35 -7.50 0.57
N PRO A 317 7.93 -6.89 1.62
CA PRO A 317 8.61 -7.61 2.70
C PRO A 317 7.79 -8.66 3.47
N HIS A 318 6.46 -8.52 3.48
CA HIS A 318 5.54 -9.39 4.21
C HIS A 318 5.14 -10.67 3.46
N PHE A 319 5.51 -10.81 2.18
CA PHE A 319 5.31 -12.05 1.43
C PHE A 319 6.40 -13.07 1.76
N ARG A 320 6.12 -14.36 1.55
CA ARG A 320 7.17 -15.39 1.58
C ARG A 320 8.20 -15.10 0.49
N LYS A 321 9.48 -15.38 0.75
CA LYS A 321 10.54 -15.26 -0.26
C LYS A 321 10.39 -16.36 -1.31
N MET A 322 10.36 -15.98 -2.58
CA MET A 322 10.25 -16.91 -3.70
C MET A 322 11.64 -17.38 -4.16
N GLU A 323 11.68 -18.55 -4.78
CA GLU A 323 12.90 -19.03 -5.46
C GLU A 323 13.21 -18.12 -6.65
N GLY A 324 14.49 -17.81 -6.88
CA GLY A 324 14.91 -16.88 -7.93
C GLY A 324 14.61 -15.40 -7.68
N GLU A 325 14.00 -15.04 -6.53
CA GLU A 325 13.68 -13.66 -6.18
C GLU A 325 14.95 -12.81 -5.90
N ALA A 326 15.05 -11.67 -6.59
CA ALA A 326 16.08 -10.67 -6.37
C ALA A 326 16.11 -10.17 -4.89
N PRO A 327 17.26 -9.67 -4.40
CA PRO A 327 17.37 -9.22 -3.01
C PRO A 327 16.35 -8.13 -2.63
N ARG A 328 15.63 -8.36 -1.51
CA ARG A 328 14.74 -7.36 -0.88
C ARG A 328 15.48 -6.30 -0.05
N VAL A 329 16.78 -6.12 -0.25
CA VAL A 329 17.58 -5.08 0.41
C VAL A 329 17.98 -4.04 -0.63
N ALA A 330 17.79 -2.76 -0.30
CA ALA A 330 18.18 -1.66 -1.18
C ALA A 330 19.67 -1.74 -1.56
N PRO A 331 20.05 -1.46 -2.82
CA PRO A 331 21.43 -1.50 -3.29
C PRO A 331 22.40 -0.70 -2.40
N SER A 332 22.02 0.51 -1.99
CA SER A 332 22.78 1.34 -1.05
C SER A 332 23.06 0.63 0.28
N ARG A 333 22.07 -0.07 0.82
CA ARG A 333 22.19 -0.86 2.05
C ARG A 333 22.99 -2.15 1.83
N ALA A 334 22.80 -2.84 0.71
CA ALA A 334 23.57 -4.02 0.34
C ALA A 334 25.07 -3.69 0.19
N LYS A 335 25.40 -2.59 -0.49
CA LYS A 335 26.77 -2.05 -0.58
C LYS A 335 27.32 -1.70 0.80
N SER A 336 26.54 -1.08 1.68
CA SER A 336 26.96 -0.79 3.06
C SER A 336 27.18 -2.06 3.92
N ALA A 337 26.45 -3.13 3.66
CA ALA A 337 26.59 -4.42 4.34
C ALA A 337 27.80 -5.20 3.80
N ALA A 338 28.04 -5.20 2.49
CA ALA A 338 29.22 -5.77 1.86
C ALA A 338 30.51 -5.02 2.30
N LYS A 339 30.45 -3.69 2.41
CA LYS A 339 31.54 -2.85 2.96
C LYS A 339 31.76 -3.07 4.47
N LYS A 340 30.80 -3.65 5.20
CA LYS A 340 30.99 -4.11 6.59
C LYS A 340 31.55 -5.54 6.68
N ALA A 341 31.38 -6.35 5.64
CA ALA A 341 31.90 -7.71 5.54
C ALA A 341 33.38 -7.71 5.10
N GLY A 342 33.77 -6.79 4.22
CA GLY A 342 35.18 -6.49 3.91
C GLY A 342 35.71 -5.38 4.83
N ALA A 343 36.66 -5.72 5.70
CA ALA A 343 37.25 -4.86 6.75
C ALA A 343 36.31 -4.52 7.93
N LYS A 344 36.42 -5.32 9.00
CA LYS A 344 36.05 -4.85 10.35
C LYS A 344 37.07 -3.81 10.81
N SER A 345 36.87 -2.54 10.45
CA SER A 345 37.34 -1.48 11.35
C SER A 345 36.51 -1.58 12.64
N PRO A 346 37.14 -1.57 13.84
CA PRO A 346 36.39 -1.63 15.08
C PRO A 346 35.39 -0.47 15.08
N ARG A 347 34.10 -0.76 15.26
CA ARG A 347 33.10 0.29 15.50
C ARG A 347 33.56 1.02 16.75
N THR A 348 34.02 2.26 16.60
CA THR A 348 34.18 3.17 17.73
C THR A 348 32.82 3.22 18.43
N LYS A 349 32.72 2.66 19.64
CA LYS A 349 31.50 2.77 20.44
C LYS A 349 31.28 4.25 20.69
N MET A 350 30.26 4.83 20.06
CA MET A 350 29.91 6.22 20.29
C MET A 350 29.47 6.36 21.76
N PRO A 351 29.98 7.34 22.51
CA PRO A 351 29.65 7.53 23.92
C PRO A 351 28.25 8.15 24.04
N LEU A 352 27.22 7.32 23.89
CA LEU A 352 25.83 7.73 23.81
C LEU A 352 25.08 7.47 25.11
N LEU A 353 24.43 8.50 25.65
CA LEU A 353 23.57 8.41 26.83
C LEU A 353 22.09 8.54 26.46
N VAL A 354 21.22 7.81 27.16
CA VAL A 354 19.76 8.04 27.15
C VAL A 354 19.43 8.99 28.29
N ILE A 355 18.84 10.15 27.98
CA ILE A 355 18.60 11.22 28.95
C ILE A 355 17.15 11.22 29.44
N ALA A 356 16.19 11.03 28.53
CA ALA A 356 14.77 11.06 28.87
C ALA A 356 13.95 10.16 27.94
N ASN A 357 12.89 9.57 28.47
CA ASN A 357 11.87 8.80 27.76
C ASN A 357 10.49 9.27 28.22
N SER A 358 9.63 9.74 27.31
CA SER A 358 8.24 10.07 27.68
C SER A 358 7.27 10.01 26.51
N PRO A 359 6.00 9.61 26.71
CA PRO A 359 4.94 9.80 25.73
C PRO A 359 4.71 11.28 25.39
N ASN A 360 5.02 12.18 26.33
CA ASN A 360 4.93 13.62 26.14
C ASN A 360 6.30 14.19 25.70
N LYS A 361 6.35 14.76 24.50
CA LYS A 361 7.57 15.34 23.93
C LYS A 361 8.15 16.48 24.77
N ASP A 362 7.30 17.34 25.32
CA ASP A 362 7.74 18.50 26.10
C ASP A 362 8.31 18.07 27.45
N ALA A 363 7.74 17.03 28.05
CA ALA A 363 8.28 16.43 29.27
C ALA A 363 9.67 15.80 29.04
N ALA A 364 9.87 15.12 27.90
CA ALA A 364 11.17 14.59 27.51
C ALA A 364 12.19 15.72 27.30
N LEU A 365 11.82 16.80 26.59
CA LEU A 365 12.69 17.97 26.37
C LEU A 365 13.04 18.69 27.67
N ALA A 366 12.11 18.81 28.62
CA ALA A 366 12.40 19.33 29.95
C ALA A 366 13.43 18.48 30.69
N GLY A 367 13.41 17.15 30.48
CA GLY A 367 14.44 16.22 30.98
C GLY A 367 15.84 16.52 30.45
N LEU A 368 15.95 16.85 29.17
CA LEU A 368 17.21 17.29 28.57
C LEU A 368 17.75 18.56 29.21
N GLU A 369 16.89 19.56 29.46
CA GLU A 369 17.32 20.82 30.08
C GLU A 369 17.78 20.63 31.53
N ARG A 370 17.13 19.72 32.30
CA ARG A 370 17.60 19.32 33.63
C ARG A 370 18.98 18.66 33.56
N TRP A 371 19.18 17.76 32.60
CA TRP A 371 20.48 17.11 32.40
C TRP A 371 21.58 18.11 32.01
N LYS A 372 21.29 19.07 31.12
CA LYS A 372 22.24 20.14 30.75
C LYS A 372 22.60 21.03 31.93
N SER A 373 21.63 21.32 32.80
CA SER A 373 21.83 22.10 34.02
C SER A 373 22.68 21.36 35.06
N LYS A 374 22.57 20.03 35.10
CA LYS A 374 23.35 19.16 35.99
C LYS A 374 24.79 18.95 35.50
N TYR A 375 24.99 18.86 34.19
CA TYR A 375 26.28 18.62 33.55
C TYR A 375 26.68 19.77 32.63
N THR A 376 26.82 20.96 33.20
CA THR A 376 27.07 22.21 32.47
C THR A 376 28.34 22.16 31.61
N GLU A 377 29.41 21.57 32.13
CA GLU A 377 30.69 21.41 31.40
C GLU A 377 30.59 20.46 30.21
N ALA A 378 29.84 19.36 30.34
CA ALA A 378 29.61 18.45 29.22
C ALA A 378 28.64 19.05 28.20
N ALA A 379 27.62 19.76 28.67
CA ALA A 379 26.59 20.39 27.86
C ALA A 379 27.12 21.53 26.98
N SER A 380 28.08 22.31 27.48
CA SER A 380 28.70 23.42 26.73
C SER A 380 29.54 22.94 25.54
N LEU A 381 29.93 21.67 25.54
CA LEU A 381 30.73 21.03 24.49
C LEU A 381 29.88 20.24 23.47
N LEU A 382 28.54 20.22 23.63
CA LEU A 382 27.66 19.55 22.69
C LEU A 382 27.40 20.41 21.46
N ALA A 383 27.49 19.79 20.28
CA ALA A 383 26.90 20.34 19.07
C ALA A 383 25.39 20.09 19.05
N VAL A 384 24.66 20.85 18.23
CA VAL A 384 23.21 20.64 18.02
C VAL A 384 22.93 19.18 17.61
N ASP A 385 23.77 18.61 16.73
CA ASP A 385 23.66 17.24 16.23
C ASP A 385 24.04 16.14 17.24
N ASP A 386 24.51 16.52 18.44
CA ASP A 386 24.73 15.56 19.52
C ASP A 386 23.47 15.30 20.33
N VAL A 387 22.45 16.15 20.22
CA VAL A 387 21.14 15.96 20.83
C VAL A 387 20.22 15.24 19.85
N LEU A 388 19.92 13.98 20.15
CA LEU A 388 19.06 13.13 19.34
C LEU A 388 17.66 13.07 19.95
N VAL A 389 16.67 13.64 19.27
CA VAL A 389 15.26 13.56 19.65
C VAL A 389 14.58 12.52 18.76
N ASP A 390 14.47 11.28 19.26
CA ASP A 390 13.88 10.17 18.53
C ASP A 390 12.36 10.10 18.76
N SER A 391 11.59 9.97 17.67
CA SER A 391 10.20 9.51 17.75
C SER A 391 10.16 7.98 17.69
N MET A 392 9.71 7.36 18.78
CA MET A 392 9.65 5.91 18.97
C MET A 392 8.22 5.42 18.79
N ARG A 393 8.05 4.27 18.13
CA ARG A 393 6.73 3.64 17.93
C ARG A 393 6.39 2.75 19.13
N GLY A 394 5.30 3.06 19.82
CA GLY A 394 4.66 2.20 20.81
C GLY A 394 3.58 1.29 20.20
N ARG A 395 2.83 0.60 21.06
CA ARG A 395 1.78 -0.35 20.66
C ARG A 395 0.57 0.34 20.02
N SER A 396 0.22 1.53 20.50
CA SER A 396 -0.95 2.31 20.06
C SER A 396 -0.66 3.81 19.85
N SER A 397 0.51 4.30 20.27
CA SER A 397 0.92 5.71 20.14
C SER A 397 2.43 5.84 19.95
N THR A 398 2.90 7.01 19.52
CA THR A 398 4.32 7.37 19.50
C THR A 398 4.76 7.93 20.85
N TRP A 399 6.02 7.76 21.22
CA TRP A 399 6.65 8.37 22.39
C TRP A 399 8.03 8.93 22.03
N THR A 400 8.57 9.83 22.84
CA THR A 400 9.82 10.53 22.57
C THR A 400 10.95 9.99 23.44
N ARG A 401 12.11 9.73 22.83
CA ARG A 401 13.35 9.43 23.53
C ARG A 401 14.42 10.47 23.20
N ILE A 402 15.06 11.02 24.23
CA ILE A 402 16.21 11.90 24.06
C ILE A 402 17.49 11.15 24.38
N ARG A 403 18.45 11.25 23.47
CA ARG A 403 19.80 10.75 23.66
C ARG A 403 20.82 11.85 23.42
N VAL A 404 21.93 11.81 24.14
CA VAL A 404 23.05 12.74 23.97
C VAL A 404 24.28 11.96 23.58
N ASN A 405 24.93 12.37 22.50
CA ASN A 405 26.18 11.80 22.05
C ASN A 405 27.36 12.66 22.53
N LEU A 406 28.19 12.09 23.40
CA LEU A 406 29.32 12.78 24.02
C LEU A 406 30.57 12.77 23.12
N ARG A 407 30.42 12.75 21.79
CA ARG A 407 31.54 12.61 20.85
C ARG A 407 32.52 13.79 20.92
N HIS A 408 32.01 14.98 21.24
CA HIS A 408 32.78 16.21 21.40
C HIS A 408 33.17 16.50 22.87
N VAL A 409 32.73 15.65 23.81
CA VAL A 409 33.07 15.77 25.23
C VAL A 409 34.31 14.92 25.52
N PRO A 410 35.40 15.51 26.07
CA PRO A 410 36.58 14.77 26.52
C PRO A 410 36.21 13.65 27.49
N GLU A 411 36.88 12.51 27.42
CA GLU A 411 36.50 11.30 28.19
C GLU A 411 36.45 11.54 29.72
N ALA A 412 37.36 12.37 30.24
CA ALA A 412 37.40 12.75 31.65
C ALA A 412 36.17 13.57 32.12
N LEU A 413 35.44 14.20 31.18
CA LEU A 413 34.27 15.04 31.45
C LEU A 413 32.95 14.35 31.07
N ARG A 414 33.00 13.10 30.59
CA ARG A 414 31.80 12.38 30.16
C ARG A 414 31.00 11.92 31.38
N PRO A 415 29.74 12.38 31.55
CA PRO A 415 28.90 11.84 32.60
C PRO A 415 28.58 10.35 32.35
N PRO A 416 28.37 9.56 33.40
CA PRO A 416 27.91 8.19 33.26
C PRO A 416 26.45 8.13 32.79
N GLN A 417 26.01 6.96 32.33
CA GLN A 417 24.59 6.70 32.10
C GLN A 417 23.84 6.66 33.44
N GLU A 418 22.90 7.58 33.62
CA GLU A 418 21.98 7.61 34.76
C GLU A 418 20.59 7.07 34.36
N THR A 419 19.70 6.90 35.33
CA THR A 419 18.28 6.64 35.02
C THR A 419 17.73 7.82 34.22
N PRO A 420 17.07 7.59 33.07
CA PRO A 420 16.43 8.66 32.31
C PRO A 420 15.44 9.45 33.17
N ASP A 421 15.29 10.74 32.96
CA ASP A 421 14.34 11.58 33.70
C ASP A 421 13.61 12.53 32.73
N PRO A 422 12.30 12.34 32.48
CA PRO A 422 11.47 11.23 32.97
C PRO A 422 11.85 9.87 32.33
N ASP A 423 11.43 8.77 32.95
CA ASP A 423 11.67 7.41 32.48
C ASP A 423 10.38 6.66 32.08
N ASP A 424 9.41 7.38 31.53
CA ASP A 424 8.05 6.91 31.25
C ASP A 424 7.95 6.09 29.95
N ASP A 425 8.92 5.21 29.68
CA ASP A 425 8.91 4.35 28.49
C ASP A 425 7.68 3.41 28.51
N PRO A 426 6.67 3.64 27.64
CA PRO A 426 5.40 2.91 27.69
C PRO A 426 5.51 1.47 27.20
N THR A 427 6.71 1.06 26.76
CA THR A 427 6.98 -0.30 26.25
C THR A 427 7.80 -1.15 27.22
N ARG A 428 8.18 -0.60 28.39
CA ARG A 428 9.02 -1.27 29.39
C ARG A 428 8.39 -2.55 29.93
N GLU A 429 7.16 -2.49 30.40
CA GLU A 429 6.45 -3.64 30.96
C GLU A 429 6.23 -4.74 29.93
N TRP A 430 5.90 -4.35 28.69
CA TRP A 430 5.74 -5.29 27.58
C TRP A 430 7.05 -6.00 27.24
N ARG A 431 8.19 -5.27 27.18
CA ARG A 431 9.50 -5.88 26.97
C ARG A 431 9.89 -6.83 28.09
N ALA A 432 9.59 -6.48 29.34
CA ALA A 432 9.85 -7.33 30.50
C ALA A 432 9.01 -8.62 30.47
N THR A 433 7.72 -8.53 30.15
CA THR A 433 6.83 -9.69 30.01
C THR A 433 7.15 -10.56 28.80
N TRP A 434 7.59 -9.98 27.69
CA TRP A 434 8.06 -10.75 26.54
C TRP A 434 9.35 -11.51 26.84
N ALA A 435 10.30 -10.86 27.52
CA ALA A 435 11.56 -11.49 27.92
C ALA A 435 11.39 -12.59 28.96
N SER A 436 10.43 -12.47 29.88
CA SER A 436 10.13 -13.52 30.86
C SER A 436 9.43 -14.72 30.22
N LYS A 437 8.52 -14.51 29.26
CA LYS A 437 7.83 -15.60 28.53
C LYS A 437 8.74 -16.39 27.60
N ASN A 438 9.84 -15.80 27.13
CA ASN A 438 10.75 -16.42 26.16
C ASN A 438 12.07 -16.94 26.77
N LYS A 439 12.20 -16.99 28.10
CA LYS A 439 13.31 -17.73 28.75
C LYS A 439 12.94 -19.21 28.85
N THR A 440 13.45 -20.04 27.93
CA THR A 440 13.46 -21.49 28.09
C THR A 440 14.37 -21.87 29.27
N PRO A 441 13.93 -22.68 30.26
CA PRO A 441 14.83 -23.22 31.27
C PRO A 441 15.94 -24.05 30.64
N ALA A 442 17.16 -23.92 31.15
CA ALA A 442 18.34 -24.59 30.60
C ALA A 442 18.33 -26.13 30.74
N SER A 443 17.29 -26.72 31.34
CA SER A 443 17.22 -28.16 31.66
C SER A 443 16.53 -29.04 30.59
N GLU A 444 16.03 -28.49 29.48
CA GLU A 444 15.32 -29.28 28.45
C GLU A 444 15.90 -29.11 27.02
N LYS A 445 17.22 -28.91 26.89
CA LYS A 445 17.88 -29.09 25.59
C LYS A 445 18.23 -30.57 25.40
N ALA A 446 17.29 -31.35 24.86
CA ALA A 446 17.60 -32.66 24.28
C ALA A 446 18.63 -32.51 23.14
N PRO A 447 19.65 -33.39 23.03
CA PRO A 447 20.66 -33.28 21.99
C PRO A 447 20.04 -33.55 20.61
N ARG A 448 20.37 -32.68 19.65
CA ARG A 448 20.02 -32.88 18.23
C ARG A 448 20.71 -34.15 17.73
N ALA A 449 19.93 -35.17 17.39
CA ALA A 449 20.42 -36.34 16.67
C ALA A 449 20.95 -35.92 15.29
N SER A 450 22.21 -36.24 15.02
CA SER A 450 22.83 -36.14 13.70
C SER A 450 22.18 -37.15 12.76
N LYS A 451 21.50 -36.67 11.72
CA LYS A 451 21.12 -37.53 10.60
C LYS A 451 22.34 -37.77 9.73
N ASN A 452 23.01 -38.91 9.94
CA ASN A 452 23.87 -39.52 8.93
C ASN A 452 22.99 -39.98 7.76
N VAL A 453 23.33 -39.54 6.56
CA VAL A 453 22.78 -40.06 5.30
C VAL A 453 23.67 -41.25 4.90
N PRO A 454 23.16 -42.48 4.73
CA PRO A 454 23.91 -43.55 4.13
C PRO A 454 23.86 -43.44 2.60
N SER A 455 25.04 -43.51 1.98
CA SER A 455 25.24 -43.73 0.55
C SER A 455 24.73 -45.12 0.17
N ALA A 456 23.76 -45.19 -0.75
CA ALA A 456 23.41 -46.43 -1.43
C ALA A 456 24.33 -46.59 -2.66
N SER A 457 25.19 -47.59 -2.63
CA SER A 457 25.88 -48.16 -3.78
C SER A 457 25.45 -49.61 -3.93
N ASN A 458 24.91 -49.91 -5.11
CA ASN A 458 24.85 -51.15 -5.88
C ASN A 458 25.30 -52.51 -5.28
N ASP A 459 24.48 -53.50 -5.65
CA ASP A 459 24.76 -54.88 -6.11
C ASP A 459 24.47 -56.08 -5.18
N ASP A 460 23.58 -56.92 -5.70
CA ASP A 460 23.48 -58.39 -5.70
C ASP A 460 23.93 -59.19 -4.47
N THR A 461 22.98 -59.72 -3.69
CA THR A 461 22.51 -61.13 -3.68
C THR A 461 21.56 -61.39 -2.51
#